data_AF-A0A9P0P2J3-F1
#
_entry.id   AF-A0A9P0P2J3-F1
#
_cell.length_a   1.000
_cell.length_b   1.000
_cell.length_c   1.000
_cell.angle_alpha   90.00
_cell.angle_beta   90.00
_cell.angle_gamma   90.00
#
_symmetry.space_group_name_H-M   'P 1'
#
loop_
_entity.id
_entity.type
_entity.pdbx_description
1 polymer ?
#
loop_
_entity_poly.entity_id
_entity_poly.type
_entity_poly.pdbx_seq_one_letter_code
_entity_poly.pdbx_strand_id
1 'polypeptide(L)'
;MVFNYKRKSERGSTWTETSMEHALQAVRNGESIRKASLIYNIPFSTLLKHVKSNKTTKSLGRFKTVFTPEEEQEFVTHIKELDSRFYALMRRDLCVLAYQYAEANHIIHCFKNNAAGQQWYQNFMKRHPELSLRTHEPTSVARASGFNRPQVERFFENLRDSSRKTIFCLKICTM
;
A
#
# COMPACT_ATOMS: atom_id res chain seq x y z
N MET A 1 -1.38 -13.36 8.13
CA MET A 1 -0.28 -12.52 7.61
C MET A 1 0.72 -12.30 8.74
N VAL A 2 2.03 -12.32 8.49
CA VAL A 2 3.04 -12.10 9.53
C VAL A 2 4.08 -11.10 9.01
N PHE A 3 4.29 -9.99 9.72
CA PHE A 3 5.18 -8.90 9.27
C PHE A 3 6.67 -9.30 9.28
N ASN A 4 7.13 -9.97 10.33
CA ASN A 4 8.53 -10.33 10.53
C ASN A 4 8.79 -11.84 10.40
N TYR A 5 8.12 -12.52 9.47
CA TYR A 5 8.36 -13.94 9.27
C TYR A 5 9.73 -14.17 8.62
N LYS A 6 10.66 -14.76 9.37
CA LYS A 6 11.95 -15.26 8.85
C LYS A 6 11.80 -16.73 8.47
N ARG A 7 12.04 -17.04 7.19
CA ARG A 7 11.96 -18.41 6.69
C ARG A 7 13.16 -19.22 7.18
N LYS A 8 12.91 -20.42 7.71
CA LYS A 8 13.95 -21.32 8.22
C LYS A 8 14.59 -22.22 7.16
N SER A 9 13.96 -22.35 5.98
CA SER A 9 14.41 -23.24 4.92
C SER A 9 14.83 -22.46 3.68
N GLU A 10 15.86 -22.95 2.99
CA GLU A 10 16.36 -22.36 1.74
C GLU A 10 15.66 -22.92 0.49
N ARG A 11 14.70 -23.84 0.63
CA ARG A 11 14.03 -24.49 -0.51
C ARG A 11 13.44 -23.48 -1.49
N GLY A 12 13.88 -23.48 -2.74
CA GLY A 12 13.42 -22.51 -3.74
C GLY A 12 14.17 -21.17 -3.70
N SER A 13 15.23 -21.02 -2.91
CA SER A 13 16.16 -19.89 -3.05
C SER A 13 17.06 -20.01 -4.28
N THR A 14 17.20 -21.21 -4.83
CA THR A 14 18.16 -21.52 -5.90
C THR A 14 17.72 -21.04 -7.29
N TRP A 15 16.47 -20.58 -7.46
CA TRP A 15 15.94 -20.18 -8.77
C TRP A 15 15.02 -18.96 -8.68
N THR A 16 14.98 -18.20 -9.77
CA THR A 16 14.13 -17.03 -10.00
C THR A 16 13.01 -17.36 -10.99
N GLU A 17 11.91 -16.60 -10.96
CA GLU A 17 10.79 -16.79 -11.89
C GLU A 17 11.24 -16.69 -13.36
N THR A 18 12.17 -15.78 -13.66
CA THR A 18 12.81 -15.66 -14.98
C THR A 18 13.59 -16.91 -15.39
N SER A 19 14.41 -17.48 -14.48
CA SER A 19 15.13 -18.74 -14.76
C SER A 19 14.18 -19.91 -14.99
N MET A 20 13.04 -19.93 -14.29
CA MET A 20 11.99 -20.94 -14.44
C MET A 20 11.29 -20.81 -15.78
N GLU A 21 10.99 -19.59 -16.23
CA GLU A 21 10.41 -19.31 -17.55
C GLU A 21 11.31 -19.79 -18.68
N HIS A 22 12.60 -19.45 -18.62
CA HIS A 22 13.57 -19.93 -19.61
C HIS A 22 13.70 -21.46 -19.60
N ALA A 23 13.73 -22.08 -18.42
CA ALA A 23 13.79 -23.53 -18.30
C ALA A 23 12.53 -24.21 -18.87
N LEU A 24 11.35 -23.65 -18.66
CA LEU A 24 10.11 -24.15 -19.25
C LEU A 24 10.09 -23.99 -20.76
N GLN A 25 10.60 -22.86 -21.28
CA GLN A 25 10.70 -22.64 -22.72
C GLN A 25 11.68 -23.63 -23.37
N ALA A 26 12.82 -23.90 -22.75
CA ALA A 26 13.77 -24.91 -23.22
C ALA A 26 13.15 -26.32 -23.28
N VAL A 27 12.39 -26.70 -22.25
CA VAL A 27 11.66 -27.97 -22.23
C VAL A 27 10.58 -28.03 -23.31
N ARG A 28 9.87 -26.93 -23.56
CA ARG A 28 8.89 -26.82 -24.67
C ARG A 28 9.56 -26.93 -26.04
N ASN A 29 10.78 -26.42 -26.19
CA ASN A 29 11.58 -26.54 -27.40
C ASN A 29 12.18 -27.95 -27.60
N GLY A 30 11.88 -28.91 -26.71
CA GLY A 30 12.29 -30.31 -26.83
C GLY A 30 13.51 -30.69 -26.00
N GLU A 31 14.05 -29.80 -25.15
CA GLU A 31 15.12 -30.19 -24.24
C GLU A 31 14.62 -31.12 -23.13
N SER A 32 15.48 -32.06 -22.70
CA SER A 32 15.13 -32.92 -21.58
C SER A 32 15.07 -32.11 -20.27
N ILE A 33 14.10 -32.44 -19.41
CA ILE A 33 13.93 -31.79 -18.10
C ILE A 33 15.21 -31.87 -17.26
N ARG A 34 15.97 -32.97 -17.37
CA ARG A 34 17.26 -33.12 -16.68
C ARG A 34 18.32 -32.16 -17.22
N LYS A 35 18.39 -31.98 -18.55
CA LYS A 35 19.33 -31.03 -19.17
C LYS A 35 18.99 -29.59 -18.78
N ALA A 36 17.72 -29.18 -18.88
CA ALA A 36 17.26 -27.87 -18.46
C ALA A 36 17.51 -27.62 -16.96
N SER A 37 17.31 -28.64 -16.12
CA SER A 37 17.60 -28.57 -14.67
C SER A 37 19.06 -28.19 -14.38
N LEU A 38 20.01 -28.76 -15.13
CA LEU A 38 21.44 -28.45 -14.99
C LEU A 38 21.80 -27.07 -15.52
N ILE A 39 21.31 -26.71 -16.71
CA ILE A 39 21.61 -25.42 -17.37
C ILE A 39 21.13 -24.23 -16.52
N TYR A 40 19.90 -24.30 -16.03
CA TYR A 40 19.27 -23.21 -15.27
C TYR A 40 19.46 -23.34 -13.75
N ASN A 41 20.24 -24.32 -13.30
CA ASN A 41 20.51 -24.61 -11.88
C ASN A 41 19.23 -24.74 -11.03
N ILE A 42 18.22 -25.41 -11.56
CA ILE A 42 16.92 -25.62 -10.92
C ILE A 42 16.84 -27.08 -10.48
N PRO A 43 16.55 -27.40 -9.21
CA PRO A 43 16.40 -28.78 -8.78
C PRO A 43 15.37 -29.52 -9.64
N PHE A 44 15.75 -30.69 -10.16
CA PHE A 44 14.94 -31.47 -11.10
C PHE A 44 13.48 -31.67 -10.64
N SER A 45 13.28 -32.01 -9.37
CA SER A 45 11.96 -32.21 -8.78
C SER A 45 11.10 -30.94 -8.80
N THR A 46 11.73 -29.77 -8.67
CA THR A 46 11.04 -28.48 -8.75
C THR A 46 10.66 -28.18 -10.19
N LEU A 47 11.60 -28.28 -11.13
CA LEU A 47 11.32 -28.07 -12.55
C LEU A 47 10.22 -29.01 -13.06
N LEU A 48 10.26 -30.30 -12.71
CA LEU A 48 9.24 -31.27 -13.06
C LEU A 48 7.84 -30.87 -12.57
N LYS A 49 7.73 -30.34 -11.34
CA LYS A 49 6.47 -29.85 -10.77
C LYS A 49 5.93 -28.64 -11.55
N HIS A 50 6.81 -27.73 -11.94
CA HIS A 50 6.45 -26.55 -12.72
C HIS A 50 6.08 -26.90 -14.17
N VAL A 51 6.75 -27.87 -14.79
CA VAL A 51 6.36 -28.41 -16.12
C VAL A 51 4.95 -29.00 -16.07
N LYS A 52 4.62 -29.80 -15.05
CA LYS A 52 3.29 -30.40 -14.89
C LYS A 52 2.19 -29.37 -14.62
N SER A 53 2.49 -28.34 -13.84
CA SER A 53 1.51 -27.31 -13.47
C SER A 53 1.45 -26.13 -14.43
N ASN A 54 2.44 -26.03 -15.34
CA ASN A 54 2.64 -24.95 -16.31
C ASN A 54 2.63 -23.53 -15.69
N LYS A 55 2.94 -23.42 -14.39
CA LYS A 55 3.00 -22.16 -13.64
C LYS A 55 4.45 -21.76 -13.44
N THR A 56 4.75 -20.48 -13.57
CA THR A 56 6.09 -19.92 -13.31
C THR A 56 6.18 -19.25 -11.94
N THR A 57 5.03 -18.94 -11.35
CA THR A 57 4.94 -18.14 -10.12
C THR A 57 5.45 -18.89 -8.89
N LYS A 58 6.22 -18.15 -8.10
CA LYS A 58 6.87 -18.63 -6.88
C LYS A 58 5.95 -18.42 -5.68
N SER A 59 4.92 -19.26 -5.54
CA SER A 59 4.06 -19.26 -4.36
C SER A 59 4.73 -19.98 -3.18
N LEU A 60 5.51 -19.26 -2.37
CA LEU A 60 6.17 -19.80 -1.18
C LEU A 60 5.38 -19.52 0.11
N GLY A 61 5.10 -20.58 0.88
CA GLY A 61 4.59 -20.48 2.25
C GLY A 61 3.07 -20.37 2.38
N ARG A 62 2.61 -20.30 3.63
CA ARG A 62 1.18 -20.27 4.00
C ARG A 62 0.60 -18.86 4.01
N PHE A 63 1.43 -17.85 4.29
CA PHE A 63 0.96 -16.48 4.50
C PHE A 63 0.77 -15.77 3.16
N LYS A 64 -0.48 -15.48 2.81
CA LYS A 64 -0.86 -14.68 1.64
C LYS A 64 -1.35 -13.29 2.04
N THR A 65 -1.32 -12.36 1.10
CA THR A 65 -2.01 -11.08 1.21
C THR A 65 -3.53 -11.28 1.22
N VAL A 66 -4.26 -10.34 1.81
CA VAL A 66 -5.74 -10.37 1.78
C VAL A 66 -6.24 -9.87 0.43
N PHE A 67 -5.64 -8.78 -0.06
CA PHE A 67 -5.94 -8.21 -1.36
C PHE A 67 -5.02 -8.77 -2.43
N THR A 68 -5.56 -8.91 -3.64
CA THR A 68 -4.77 -9.12 -4.85
C THR A 68 -4.01 -7.83 -5.21
N PRO A 69 -2.96 -7.89 -6.05
CA PRO A 69 -2.22 -6.70 -6.45
C PRO A 69 -3.10 -5.63 -7.11
N GLU A 70 -4.11 -6.06 -7.86
CA GLU A 70 -5.06 -5.18 -8.57
C GLU A 70 -5.99 -4.48 -7.56
N GLU A 71 -6.62 -5.25 -6.66
CA GLU A 71 -7.46 -4.72 -5.58
C GLU A 71 -6.67 -3.79 -4.65
N GLU A 72 -5.41 -4.12 -4.36
CA GLU A 72 -4.55 -3.31 -3.50
C GLU A 72 -4.22 -1.96 -4.17
N GLN A 73 -4.03 -1.92 -5.49
CA GLN A 73 -3.83 -0.68 -6.25
C GLN A 73 -5.08 0.20 -6.30
N GLU A 74 -6.25 -0.41 -6.51
CA GLU A 74 -7.53 0.32 -6.46
C GLU A 74 -7.73 0.94 -5.08
N PHE A 75 -7.46 0.17 -4.02
CA PHE A 75 -7.54 0.64 -2.64
C PHE A 75 -6.57 1.80 -2.35
N VAL A 76 -5.33 1.72 -2.84
CA VAL A 76 -4.34 2.81 -2.72
C VAL A 76 -4.79 4.07 -3.47
N THR A 77 -5.39 3.90 -4.65
CA THR A 77 -5.92 5.02 -5.44
C THR A 77 -7.03 5.73 -4.68
N HIS A 78 -7.95 4.96 -4.09
CA HIS A 78 -9.00 5.50 -3.25
C HIS A 78 -8.47 6.27 -2.03
N ILE A 79 -7.43 5.75 -1.36
CA ILE A 79 -6.77 6.46 -0.26
C ILE A 79 -6.21 7.81 -0.70
N LYS A 80 -5.57 7.88 -1.88
CA LYS A 80 -5.02 9.13 -2.41
C LYS A 80 -6.12 10.14 -2.77
N GLU A 81 -7.26 9.68 -3.25
CA GLU A 81 -8.44 10.53 -3.50
C GLU A 81 -9.07 11.08 -2.21
N LEU A 82 -8.95 10.35 -1.10
CA LEU A 82 -9.38 10.85 0.20
C LEU A 82 -8.41 11.92 0.71
N ASP A 83 -7.11 11.68 0.58
CA ASP A 83 -6.07 12.65 0.96
C ASP A 83 -6.15 13.94 0.15
N SER A 84 -6.41 13.86 -1.16
CA SER A 84 -6.58 15.04 -2.03
C SER A 84 -7.79 15.90 -1.67
N ARG A 85 -8.80 15.31 -1.02
CA ARG A 85 -9.99 15.98 -0.48
C ARG A 85 -9.79 16.44 0.98
N PHE A 86 -8.55 16.44 1.47
CA PHE A 86 -8.17 16.82 2.82
C PHE A 86 -8.75 15.93 3.92
N TYR A 87 -9.18 14.70 3.60
CA TYR A 87 -9.49 13.70 4.60
C TYR A 87 -8.20 13.06 5.09
N ALA A 88 -7.66 13.58 6.19
CA ALA A 88 -6.56 12.92 6.87
C ALA A 88 -7.06 11.57 7.40
N LEU A 89 -6.40 10.48 7.01
CA LEU A 89 -6.68 9.14 7.52
C LEU A 89 -5.68 8.77 8.61
N MET A 90 -6.18 8.43 9.81
CA MET A 90 -5.32 7.77 10.80
C MET A 90 -5.15 6.30 10.48
N ARG A 91 -4.16 5.67 11.14
CA ARG A 91 -3.98 4.21 11.12
C ARG A 91 -5.29 3.46 11.42
N ARG A 92 -6.07 3.92 12.41
CA ARG A 92 -7.34 3.26 12.78
C ARG A 92 -8.34 3.34 11.63
N ASP A 93 -8.49 4.51 11.03
CA ASP A 93 -9.45 4.74 9.95
C ASP A 93 -9.08 3.91 8.73
N LEU A 94 -7.79 3.86 8.37
CA LEU A 94 -7.31 3.00 7.29
C LEU A 94 -7.61 1.53 7.56
N CYS A 95 -7.39 1.05 8.79
CA CYS A 95 -7.72 -0.33 9.16
C CYS A 95 -9.22 -0.63 9.08
N VAL A 96 -10.09 0.31 9.45
CA VAL A 96 -11.54 0.16 9.33
C VAL A 96 -11.97 0.20 7.86
N LEU A 97 -11.41 1.11 7.08
CA LEU A 97 -11.67 1.26 5.66
C LEU A 97 -11.25 -0.01 4.89
N ALA A 98 -10.11 -0.61 5.25
CA ALA A 98 -9.68 -1.89 4.69
C ALA A 98 -10.65 -3.04 5.01
N TYR A 99 -11.25 -3.05 6.21
CA TYR A 99 -12.29 -4.02 6.55
C TYR A 99 -13.55 -3.81 5.72
N GLN A 100 -14.03 -2.58 5.63
CA GLN A 100 -15.22 -2.22 4.85
C GLN A 100 -15.04 -2.53 3.36
N TYR A 101 -13.87 -2.22 2.80
CA TYR A 101 -13.53 -2.55 1.43
C TYR A 101 -13.57 -4.06 1.17
N ALA A 102 -13.03 -4.85 2.10
CA ALA A 102 -13.01 -6.29 1.99
C ALA A 102 -14.42 -6.90 2.07
N GLU A 103 -15.27 -6.41 2.96
CA GLU A 103 -16.68 -6.82 3.07
C GLU A 103 -17.50 -6.43 1.83
N ALA A 104 -17.32 -5.19 1.35
CA ALA A 104 -18.04 -4.67 0.17
C ALA A 104 -17.72 -5.45 -1.11
N ASN A 105 -16.47 -5.90 -1.26
CA ASN A 105 -16.02 -6.70 -2.39
C ASN A 105 -16.11 -8.22 -2.15
N HIS A 106 -16.72 -8.65 -1.03
CA HIS A 106 -16.86 -10.07 -0.65
C HIS A 106 -15.53 -10.85 -0.62
N ILE A 107 -14.45 -10.17 -0.22
CA ILE A 107 -13.10 -10.74 -0.13
C ILE A 107 -12.97 -11.55 1.15
N ILE A 108 -12.55 -12.81 1.05
CA ILE A 108 -12.32 -13.67 2.22
C ILE A 108 -11.13 -13.12 3.02
N HIS A 109 -11.39 -12.62 4.22
CA HIS A 109 -10.38 -12.01 5.07
C HIS A 109 -10.31 -12.58 6.49
N CYS A 110 -9.15 -12.40 7.14
CA CYS A 110 -8.92 -12.78 8.53
C CYS A 110 -9.06 -11.61 9.53
N PHE A 111 -9.66 -10.50 9.11
CA PHE A 111 -9.89 -9.34 9.95
C PHE A 111 -10.90 -9.65 11.07
N LYS A 112 -10.75 -8.96 12.21
CA LYS A 112 -11.59 -9.14 13.39
C LYS A 112 -11.99 -7.77 13.92
N ASN A 113 -13.12 -7.68 14.61
CA ASN A 113 -13.59 -6.45 15.27
C ASN A 113 -13.75 -5.27 14.31
N ASN A 114 -14.26 -5.51 13.09
CA ASN A 114 -14.51 -4.47 12.07
C ASN A 114 -13.27 -3.64 11.67
N ALA A 115 -12.07 -4.19 11.85
CA ALA A 115 -10.83 -3.51 11.51
C ALA A 115 -9.71 -4.49 11.10
N ALA A 116 -8.84 -4.04 10.21
CA ALA A 116 -7.62 -4.75 9.88
C ALA A 116 -6.61 -4.71 11.04
N GLY A 117 -5.90 -5.82 11.25
CA GLY A 117 -4.94 -5.95 12.35
C GLY A 117 -3.63 -5.17 12.13
N GLN A 118 -2.88 -4.95 13.21
CA GLN A 118 -1.59 -4.25 13.17
C GLN A 118 -0.59 -4.84 12.18
N GLN A 119 -0.51 -6.17 12.09
CA GLN A 119 0.41 -6.83 11.17
C GLN A 119 0.03 -6.63 9.71
N TRP A 120 -1.27 -6.50 9.41
CA TRP A 120 -1.72 -6.19 8.06
C TRP A 120 -1.28 -4.76 7.70
N TYR A 121 -1.55 -3.79 8.59
CA TYR A 121 -1.16 -2.39 8.40
C TYR A 121 0.34 -2.23 8.13
N GLN A 122 1.19 -2.85 8.95
CA GLN A 122 2.63 -2.74 8.78
C GLN A 122 3.12 -3.32 7.44
N ASN A 123 2.55 -4.46 7.01
CA ASN A 123 2.87 -5.05 5.71
C ASN A 123 2.39 -4.18 4.55
N PHE A 124 1.17 -3.63 4.65
CA PHE A 124 0.58 -2.75 3.66
C PHE A 124 1.43 -1.48 3.46
N MET A 125 1.77 -0.78 4.55
CA MET A 125 2.63 0.42 4.48
C MET A 125 4.04 0.11 3.98
N LYS A 126 4.57 -1.08 4.23
CA LYS A 126 5.87 -1.50 3.69
C LYS A 126 5.84 -1.74 2.18
N ARG A 127 4.71 -2.22 1.65
CA ARG A 127 4.50 -2.38 0.20
C ARG A 127 4.24 -1.04 -0.49
N HIS A 128 3.63 -0.10 0.21
CA HIS A 128 3.23 1.21 -0.31
C HIS A 128 3.92 2.37 0.43
N PRO A 129 5.25 2.54 0.28
CA PRO A 129 5.98 3.64 0.92
C PRO A 129 5.57 5.03 0.40
N GLU A 130 4.85 5.10 -0.73
CA GLU A 130 4.27 6.32 -1.27
C GLU A 130 3.12 6.88 -0.42
N LEU A 131 2.53 6.06 0.47
CA LEU A 131 1.49 6.51 1.39
C LEU A 131 2.11 7.04 2.67
N SER A 132 1.72 8.24 3.07
CA SER A 132 2.09 8.83 4.36
C SER A 132 0.83 9.21 5.12
N LEU A 133 0.61 8.57 6.27
CA LEU A 133 -0.53 8.87 7.12
C LEU A 133 -0.15 9.94 8.13
N ARG A 134 -0.91 11.03 8.12
CA ARG A 134 -0.78 12.10 9.10
C ARG A 134 -1.60 11.77 10.33
N THR A 135 -0.96 11.81 11.50
CA THR A 135 -1.71 11.81 12.76
C THR A 135 -2.28 13.21 12.93
N HIS A 136 -3.57 13.33 13.23
CA HIS A 136 -4.13 14.64 13.54
C HIS A 136 -3.45 15.17 14.80
N GLU A 137 -3.04 16.44 14.76
CA GLU A 137 -2.72 17.11 16.01
C GLU A 137 -4.02 17.30 16.79
N PRO A 138 -4.12 16.80 18.03
CA PRO A 138 -5.26 17.11 18.86
C PRO A 138 -5.35 18.63 19.01
N THR A 139 -6.55 19.19 18.87
CA THR A 139 -6.78 20.62 19.11
C THR A 139 -6.32 20.95 20.53
N SER A 140 -5.19 21.64 20.64
CA SER A 140 -4.67 22.07 21.93
C SER A 140 -5.71 22.93 22.65
N VAL A 141 -5.74 22.89 23.99
CA VAL A 141 -6.66 23.71 24.80
C VAL A 141 -6.57 25.20 24.42
N ALA A 142 -5.35 25.70 24.13
CA ALA A 142 -5.12 27.07 23.67
C ALA A 142 -5.79 27.39 22.31
N ARG A 143 -5.80 26.43 21.37
CA ARG A 143 -6.51 26.59 20.08
C ARG A 143 -8.02 26.55 20.28
N ALA A 144 -8.52 25.66 21.13
CA ALA A 144 -9.95 25.57 21.44
C ALA A 144 -10.45 26.84 22.15
N SER A 145 -9.70 27.37 23.13
CA SER A 145 -10.04 28.60 23.84
C SER A 145 -9.84 29.86 22.97
N GLY A 146 -8.87 29.82 22.04
CA GLY A 146 -8.65 30.86 21.04
C GLY A 146 -9.74 30.92 19.97
N PHE A 147 -10.51 29.85 19.76
CA PHE A 147 -11.62 29.81 18.81
C PHE A 147 -12.91 30.41 19.39
N ASN A 148 -12.83 31.65 19.86
CA ASN A 148 -13.97 32.41 20.39
C ASN A 148 -14.39 33.52 19.40
N ARG A 149 -15.65 33.97 19.51
CA ARG A 149 -16.23 34.94 18.59
C ARG A 149 -15.39 36.22 18.41
N PRO A 150 -14.89 36.89 19.47
CA PRO A 150 -14.02 38.04 19.33
C PRO A 150 -12.72 37.77 18.55
N GLN A 151 -12.08 36.63 18.78
CA GLN A 151 -10.84 36.28 18.07
C GLN A 151 -11.10 35.93 16.60
N VAL A 152 -12.22 35.26 16.31
CA VAL A 152 -12.63 34.95 14.93
C VAL A 152 -12.97 36.24 14.16
N GLU A 153 -13.70 37.18 14.78
CA GLU A 153 -13.99 38.49 14.18
C GLU A 153 -12.70 39.26 13.87
N ARG A 154 -11.76 39.34 14.82
CA ARG A 154 -10.43 39.96 14.63
C ARG A 154 -9.64 39.31 13.49
N PHE A 155 -9.69 37.99 13.36
CA PHE A 155 -9.02 37.28 12.27
C PHE A 155 -9.56 37.71 10.90
N PHE A 156 -10.88 37.77 10.73
CA PHE A 156 -11.50 38.19 9.47
C PHE A 156 -11.35 39.68 9.17
N GLU A 157 -11.21 40.53 10.19
CA GLU A 157 -10.81 41.94 10.03
C GLU A 157 -9.38 42.05 9.50
N ASN A 158 -8.43 41.37 10.14
CA ASN A 158 -7.03 41.34 9.71
C ASN A 158 -6.86 40.80 8.29
N LEU A 159 -7.62 39.76 7.92
CA LEU A 159 -7.66 39.24 6.55
C LEU A 159 -8.17 40.28 5.55
N ARG A 160 -9.26 40.99 5.87
CA ARG A 160 -9.81 42.05 5.02
C ARG A 160 -8.80 43.18 4.83
N ASP A 161 -8.16 43.62 5.90
CA ASP A 161 -7.15 44.69 5.84
C ASP A 161 -5.92 44.29 5.04
N SER A 162 -5.42 43.07 5.24
CA SER A 162 -4.28 42.55 4.48
C SER A 162 -4.62 42.43 2.99
N SER A 163 -5.81 41.91 2.66
CA SER A 163 -6.27 41.78 1.27
C SER A 163 -6.40 43.15 0.57
N ARG A 164 -6.88 44.17 1.29
CA ARG A 164 -6.95 45.56 0.78
C ARG A 164 -5.57 46.16 0.57
N LYS A 165 -4.62 45.94 1.50
CA LYS A 165 -3.23 46.41 1.37
C LYS A 165 -2.52 45.77 0.19
N THR A 166 -2.72 44.49 -0.07
CA THR A 166 -2.14 43.80 -1.24
C THR A 166 -2.70 44.33 -2.56
N ILE A 167 -4.01 44.60 -2.63
CA ILE A 167 -4.66 45.23 -3.79
C ILE A 167 -4.15 46.67 -4.01
N PHE A 168 -3.94 47.41 -2.93
CA PHE A 168 -3.38 48.77 -2.98
C PHE A 168 -1.91 48.77 -3.45
N CYS A 169 -1.11 47.82 -2.95
CA CYS A 169 0.28 47.64 -3.36
C CYS A 169 0.41 47.23 -4.84
N LEU A 170 -0.47 46.33 -5.31
CA LEU A 170 -0.54 45.94 -6.73
C LEU A 170 -0.95 47.10 -7.65
N LYS A 171 -1.83 48.00 -7.20
CA LYS A 171 -2.23 49.20 -7.97
C LYS A 171 -1.12 50.26 -8.08
N ILE A 172 -0.29 50.40 -7.06
CA ILE A 172 0.85 51.34 -7.08
C ILE A 172 1.98 50.81 -7.97
N CYS A 173 2.18 49.49 -8.03
CA CYS A 173 3.26 48.88 -8.83
C CYS A 173 2.96 48.81 -10.35
N THR A 174 1.73 49.10 -10.77
CA THR A 174 1.30 49.12 -12.18
C THR A 174 1.16 50.52 -12.78
N MET A 175 1.52 51.57 -12.03
CA MET A 175 1.68 52.95 -12.50
C MET A 175 3.16 53.27 -12.64
#